data_AF-A0A2G6PBH9-F1
#
_entry.id   AF-A0A2G6PBH9-F1
#
_cell.length_a   1.000
_cell.length_b   1.000
_cell.length_c   1.000
_cell.angle_alpha   90.00
_cell.angle_beta   90.00
_cell.angle_gamma   90.00
#
_symmetry.space_group_name_H-M   'P 1'
#
loop_
_entity.id
_entity.type
_entity.pdbx_description
1 polymer ?
#
loop_
_entity_poly.entity_id
_entity_poly.type
_entity_poly.pdbx_seq_one_letter_code
_entity_poly.pdbx_strand_id
1 'polypeptide(L)'
;MGEKLLEQMIPYLNKVDWSGEEIATPMGQKAYMIGLDKVESYAGNPKVLAEAIRVFQSGRSLPYAYAGAAYVLVAASRQRDGSHALSGLDVAMTWLEKAQMLVPDNVDINMIEAFVYVYNGRSEDARLVIDYLWGIAPQNYHVHLANVAYWIHQKDLEQIEGAIEAAVKTAVELPQRMRLANQLGDIYMQFGKLDKALAAFKENVHFDPKNPMLWHKISAVYWRMDDLEEAERANQQSLRVGNLPAAQKLAAQIKERKKQESGRFGGLFSR
;
A
#
# COMPACT_ATOMS: atom_id res chain seq x y z
N MET A 1 -10.53 -0.57 -11.07
CA MET A 1 -10.87 -0.75 -9.64
C MET A 1 -10.78 0.59 -8.93
N GLY A 2 -9.68 1.33 -9.15
CA GLY A 2 -9.51 2.69 -8.66
C GLY A 2 -10.55 3.66 -9.23
N GLU A 3 -10.73 3.73 -10.56
CA GLU A 3 -11.76 4.61 -11.17
C GLU A 3 -13.17 4.43 -10.58
N LYS A 4 -13.64 3.18 -10.50
CA LYS A 4 -14.94 2.86 -9.89
C LYS A 4 -15.02 3.26 -8.42
N LEU A 5 -13.90 3.21 -7.70
CA LEU A 5 -13.84 3.66 -6.31
C LEU A 5 -13.88 5.20 -6.25
N LEU A 6 -13.17 5.89 -7.14
CA LEU A 6 -13.17 7.35 -7.25
C LEU A 6 -14.58 7.91 -7.54
N GLU A 7 -15.37 7.23 -8.38
CA GLU A 7 -16.79 7.56 -8.63
C GLU A 7 -17.63 7.62 -7.34
N GLN A 8 -17.23 6.88 -6.29
CA GLN A 8 -17.90 6.89 -4.99
C GLN A 8 -17.23 7.86 -4.02
N MET A 9 -15.90 7.90 -4.00
CA MET A 9 -15.12 8.66 -3.03
C MET A 9 -15.16 10.17 -3.29
N ILE A 10 -15.10 10.61 -4.54
CA ILE A 10 -15.09 12.05 -4.88
C ILE A 10 -16.42 12.71 -4.45
N PRO A 11 -17.60 12.19 -4.80
CA PRO A 11 -18.86 12.75 -4.32
C PRO A 11 -19.02 12.66 -2.79
N TYR A 12 -18.45 11.63 -2.16
CA TYR A 12 -18.47 11.49 -0.71
C TYR A 12 -17.67 12.62 -0.05
N LEU A 13 -16.41 12.85 -0.47
CA LEU A 13 -15.55 13.92 0.05
C LEU A 13 -16.17 15.31 -0.09
N ASN A 14 -16.86 15.57 -1.20
CA ASN A 14 -17.54 16.85 -1.44
C ASN A 14 -18.76 17.09 -0.54
N LYS A 15 -19.31 16.04 0.07
CA LYS A 15 -20.44 16.12 1.01
C LYS A 15 -20.01 16.13 2.48
N VAL A 16 -18.74 15.85 2.76
CA VAL A 16 -18.22 15.91 4.13
C VAL A 16 -18.21 17.37 4.57
N ASP A 17 -18.76 17.64 5.75
CA ASP A 17 -18.59 18.93 6.41
C ASP A 17 -17.19 19.00 7.02
N TRP A 18 -16.30 19.73 6.36
CA TRP A 18 -14.92 19.90 6.80
C TRP A 18 -14.73 20.96 7.89
N SER A 19 -15.81 21.46 8.51
CA SER A 19 -15.74 22.54 9.50
C SER A 19 -14.60 22.39 10.54
N GLY A 20 -13.74 23.40 10.60
CA GLY A 20 -12.51 23.36 11.40
C GLY A 20 -11.74 24.68 11.31
N GLU A 21 -10.62 24.74 12.01
CA GLU A 21 -9.74 25.90 12.01
C GLU A 21 -8.87 25.92 10.74
N GLU A 22 -8.66 27.11 10.15
CA GLU A 22 -7.80 27.34 8.99
C GLU A 22 -6.30 27.31 9.31
N ILE A 23 -5.91 26.69 10.44
CA ILE A 23 -4.53 26.60 10.92
C ILE A 23 -4.15 25.15 11.22
N ALA A 24 -2.85 24.85 11.19
CA ALA A 24 -2.32 23.57 11.66
C ALA A 24 -2.40 23.52 13.20
N THR A 25 -3.26 22.65 13.73
CA THR A 25 -3.39 22.44 15.18
C THR A 25 -2.72 21.13 15.61
N PRO A 26 -2.24 21.02 16.87
CA PRO A 26 -1.69 19.75 17.38
C PRO A 26 -2.71 18.60 17.36
N MET A 27 -3.98 18.89 17.63
CA MET A 27 -5.07 17.90 17.53
C MET A 27 -5.28 17.45 16.08
N GLY A 28 -5.24 18.40 15.13
CA GLY A 28 -5.30 18.14 13.70
C GLY A 28 -4.14 17.25 13.24
N GLN A 29 -2.91 17.56 13.65
CA GLN A 29 -1.74 16.76 13.31
C GLN A 29 -1.85 15.34 13.86
N LYS A 30 -2.28 15.17 15.11
CA LYS A 30 -2.49 13.84 15.70
C LYS A 30 -3.52 13.04 14.91
N ALA A 31 -4.66 13.64 14.59
CA ALA A 31 -5.70 13.00 13.78
C ALA A 31 -5.17 12.66 12.38
N TYR A 32 -4.39 13.55 11.77
CA TYR A 32 -3.74 13.33 10.49
C TYR A 32 -2.84 12.09 10.50
N MET A 33 -1.93 11.97 11.47
CA MET A 33 -1.05 10.81 11.57
C MET A 33 -1.81 9.48 11.72
N ILE A 34 -2.89 9.46 12.51
CA ILE A 34 -3.76 8.28 12.67
C ILE A 34 -4.48 7.96 11.35
N GLY A 35 -4.96 8.99 10.64
CA GLY A 35 -5.62 8.84 9.36
C GLY A 35 -4.67 8.33 8.28
N LEU A 36 -3.43 8.80 8.23
CA LEU A 36 -2.39 8.32 7.32
C LEU A 36 -2.13 6.81 7.52
N ASP A 37 -1.95 6.36 8.76
CA ASP A 37 -1.77 4.94 9.08
C ASP A 37 -2.94 4.08 8.57
N LYS A 38 -4.18 4.58 8.70
CA LYS A 38 -5.36 3.93 8.14
C LYS A 38 -5.30 3.85 6.61
N VAL A 39 -4.94 4.94 5.93
CA VAL A 39 -4.80 4.96 4.46
C VAL A 39 -3.70 3.99 4.02
N GLU A 40 -2.56 3.94 4.70
CA GLU A 40 -1.47 2.99 4.41
C GLU A 40 -1.89 1.52 4.62
N SER A 41 -2.81 1.26 5.55
CA SER A 41 -3.38 -0.07 5.78
C SER A 41 -4.44 -0.49 4.75
N TYR A 42 -4.82 0.41 3.82
CA TYR A 42 -5.86 0.16 2.83
C TYR A 42 -5.46 -0.99 1.88
N ALA A 43 -6.18 -2.10 1.99
CA ALA A 43 -6.00 -3.29 1.14
C ALA A 43 -7.23 -3.55 0.25
N GLY A 44 -7.79 -2.50 -0.35
CA GLY A 44 -8.93 -2.62 -1.28
C GLY A 44 -10.32 -2.53 -0.65
N ASN A 45 -10.44 -2.41 0.68
CA ASN A 45 -11.71 -2.23 1.38
C ASN A 45 -12.07 -0.73 1.52
N PRO A 46 -13.07 -0.20 0.80
CA PRO A 46 -13.42 1.23 0.82
C PRO A 46 -13.79 1.78 2.19
N LYS A 47 -14.26 0.91 3.11
CA LYS A 47 -14.60 1.32 4.49
C LYS A 47 -13.40 1.88 5.24
N VAL A 48 -12.19 1.36 4.97
CA VAL A 48 -10.95 1.84 5.61
C VAL A 48 -10.68 3.30 5.22
N LEU A 49 -10.86 3.65 3.94
CA LEU A 49 -10.70 5.02 3.47
C LEU A 49 -11.79 5.94 4.02
N ALA A 50 -13.04 5.47 4.11
CA ALA A 50 -14.12 6.23 4.73
C ALA A 50 -13.87 6.49 6.22
N GLU A 51 -13.29 5.52 6.94
CA GLU A 51 -12.85 5.73 8.32
C GLU A 51 -11.71 6.75 8.43
N ALA A 52 -10.72 6.68 7.54
CA ALA A 52 -9.63 7.66 7.50
C ALA A 52 -10.17 9.08 7.32
N ILE A 53 -11.13 9.29 6.41
CA ILE A 53 -11.83 10.57 6.21
C ILE A 53 -12.44 11.09 7.53
N ARG A 54 -13.15 10.23 8.28
CA ARG A 54 -13.74 10.62 9.57
C ARG A 54 -12.68 10.98 10.60
N VAL A 55 -11.55 10.28 10.60
CA VAL A 55 -10.43 10.60 11.50
C VAL A 55 -9.88 11.99 11.14
N PHE A 56 -9.60 12.26 9.88
CA PHE A 56 -9.14 13.59 9.42
C PHE A 56 -10.13 14.69 9.82
N GLN A 57 -11.43 14.46 9.62
CA GLN A 57 -12.50 15.39 10.00
C GLN A 57 -12.49 15.68 11.51
N SER A 58 -12.27 14.66 12.35
CA SER A 58 -12.28 14.84 13.81
C SER A 58 -11.14 15.70 14.36
N GLY A 59 -10.08 15.90 13.57
CA GLY A 59 -8.96 16.79 13.92
C GLY A 59 -9.31 18.29 13.90
N ARG A 60 -10.44 18.68 13.30
CA ARG A 60 -10.93 20.08 13.19
C ARG A 60 -9.86 21.09 12.75
N SER A 61 -8.97 20.66 11.87
CA SER A 61 -7.91 21.49 11.27
C SER A 61 -7.97 21.28 9.76
N LEU A 62 -8.37 22.33 9.06
CA LEU A 62 -8.58 22.33 7.61
C LEU A 62 -7.34 21.92 6.80
N PRO A 63 -6.10 22.39 7.08
CA PRO A 63 -4.95 21.95 6.30
C PRO A 63 -4.73 20.44 6.37
N TYR A 64 -4.82 19.85 7.56
CA TYR A 64 -4.67 18.40 7.74
C TYR A 64 -5.86 17.61 7.18
N ALA A 65 -7.06 18.15 7.27
CA ALA A 65 -8.25 17.54 6.69
C ALA A 65 -8.18 17.46 5.16
N TYR A 66 -7.78 18.56 4.52
CA TYR A 66 -7.61 18.66 3.08
C TYR A 66 -6.45 17.80 2.57
N ALA A 67 -5.31 17.80 3.27
CA ALA A 67 -4.21 16.89 2.99
C ALA A 67 -4.65 15.41 3.11
N GLY A 68 -5.39 15.08 4.16
CA GLY A 68 -5.94 13.72 4.33
C GLY A 68 -6.87 13.31 3.21
N ALA A 69 -7.74 14.21 2.73
CA ALA A 69 -8.59 13.98 1.57
C ALA A 69 -7.77 13.73 0.29
N ALA A 70 -6.72 14.52 0.06
CA ALA A 70 -5.79 14.32 -1.07
C ALA A 70 -5.12 12.94 -1.00
N TYR A 71 -4.60 12.53 0.16
CA TYR A 71 -3.93 11.24 0.30
C TYR A 71 -4.89 10.05 0.12
N VAL A 72 -6.13 10.17 0.60
CA VAL A 72 -7.19 9.17 0.33
C VAL A 72 -7.44 9.02 -1.17
N LEU A 73 -7.46 10.13 -1.92
CA LEU A 73 -7.64 10.09 -3.37
C LEU A 73 -6.45 9.47 -4.09
N VAL A 74 -5.21 9.72 -3.64
CA VAL A 74 -4.02 9.00 -4.13
C VAL A 74 -4.19 7.50 -3.94
N ALA A 75 -4.52 7.05 -2.72
CA ALA A 75 -4.72 5.62 -2.43
C ALA A 75 -5.89 5.01 -3.22
N ALA A 76 -7.01 5.73 -3.34
CA ALA A 76 -8.18 5.29 -4.10
C ALA A 76 -7.92 5.22 -5.62
N SER A 77 -6.95 5.99 -6.13
CA SER A 77 -6.59 6.01 -7.55
C SER A 77 -5.87 4.73 -7.99
N ARG A 78 -5.32 3.95 -7.06
CA ARG A 78 -4.56 2.74 -7.38
C ARG A 78 -5.42 1.70 -8.09
N GLN A 79 -4.92 1.24 -9.24
CA GLN A 79 -5.52 0.23 -10.09
C GLN A 79 -4.93 -1.16 -9.78
N ARG A 80 -5.55 -2.20 -10.34
CA ARG A 80 -5.15 -3.60 -10.09
C ARG A 80 -3.78 -3.94 -10.66
N ASP A 81 -3.38 -3.26 -11.73
CA ASP A 81 -2.07 -3.40 -12.36
C ASP A 81 -0.97 -2.57 -11.69
N GLY A 82 -1.31 -1.84 -10.61
CA GLY A 82 -0.39 -0.98 -9.88
C GLY A 82 -0.28 0.45 -10.42
N SER A 83 -0.89 0.76 -11.56
CA SER A 83 -1.01 2.14 -12.06
C SER A 83 -1.97 2.96 -11.20
N HIS A 84 -2.02 4.27 -11.41
CA HIS A 84 -2.98 5.16 -10.75
C HIS A 84 -3.84 5.89 -11.79
N ALA A 85 -5.12 6.02 -11.50
CA ALA A 85 -6.05 6.79 -12.32
C ALA A 85 -5.70 8.29 -12.25
N LEU A 86 -5.31 8.89 -13.38
CA LEU A 86 -4.90 10.30 -13.45
C LEU A 86 -6.01 11.24 -12.95
N SER A 87 -7.27 10.96 -13.27
CA SER A 87 -8.41 11.75 -12.79
C SER A 87 -8.50 11.85 -11.27
N GLY A 88 -8.09 10.80 -10.55
CA GLY A 88 -8.05 10.83 -9.09
C GLY A 88 -6.83 11.58 -8.54
N LEU A 89 -5.69 11.51 -9.23
CA LEU A 89 -4.50 12.29 -8.89
C LEU A 89 -4.72 13.79 -9.11
N ASP A 90 -5.41 14.17 -10.18
CA ASP A 90 -5.75 15.58 -10.46
C ASP A 90 -6.64 16.16 -9.36
N VAL A 91 -7.67 15.41 -8.94
CA VAL A 91 -8.54 15.82 -7.83
C VAL A 91 -7.77 15.81 -6.50
N ALA A 92 -6.84 14.87 -6.30
CA ALA A 92 -5.96 14.87 -5.13
C ALA A 92 -5.13 16.16 -5.05
N MET A 93 -4.57 16.61 -6.16
CA MET A 93 -3.84 17.88 -6.23
C MET A 93 -4.71 19.07 -5.86
N THR A 94 -5.96 19.14 -6.34
CA THR A 94 -6.88 20.24 -5.95
C THR A 94 -7.13 20.28 -4.44
N TRP A 95 -7.22 19.12 -3.78
CA TRP A 95 -7.34 19.07 -2.31
C TRP A 95 -6.02 19.45 -1.61
N LEU A 96 -4.89 19.01 -2.15
CA LEU A 96 -3.57 19.32 -1.61
C LEU A 96 -3.27 20.82 -1.69
N GLU A 97 -3.58 21.47 -2.81
CA GLU A 97 -3.40 22.91 -3.00
C GLU A 97 -4.16 23.72 -1.93
N LYS A 98 -5.38 23.31 -1.56
CA LYS A 98 -6.13 23.94 -0.46
C LYS A 98 -5.39 23.81 0.87
N ALA A 99 -4.76 22.68 1.14
CA ALA A 99 -3.98 22.47 2.35
C ALA A 99 -2.72 23.35 2.35
N GLN A 100 -2.01 23.40 1.22
CA GLN A 100 -0.78 24.17 1.04
C GLN A 100 -1.03 25.68 1.08
N MET A 101 -2.20 26.17 0.63
CA MET A 101 -2.59 27.58 0.78
C MET A 101 -2.67 28.01 2.25
N LEU A 102 -3.06 27.10 3.14
CA LEU A 102 -3.17 27.37 4.58
C LEU A 102 -1.83 27.16 5.30
N VAL A 103 -1.05 26.16 4.89
CA VAL A 103 0.21 25.79 5.54
C VAL A 103 1.24 25.32 4.49
N PRO A 104 1.93 26.24 3.80
CA PRO A 104 2.77 25.92 2.64
C PRO A 104 4.04 25.13 2.98
N ASP A 105 4.60 25.30 4.17
CA ASP A 105 5.89 24.70 4.56
C ASP A 105 5.75 23.46 5.47
N ASN A 106 4.62 22.77 5.41
CA ASN A 106 4.40 21.56 6.22
C ASN A 106 4.89 20.30 5.49
N VAL A 107 5.94 19.68 6.02
CA VAL A 107 6.55 18.47 5.44
C VAL A 107 5.55 17.32 5.30
N ASP A 108 4.72 17.08 6.32
CA ASP A 108 3.78 15.96 6.33
C ASP A 108 2.61 16.17 5.34
N ILE A 109 2.34 17.41 4.92
CA ILE A 109 1.38 17.73 3.86
C ILE A 109 2.05 17.61 2.49
N ASN A 110 3.22 18.25 2.33
CA ASN A 110 3.92 18.34 1.05
C ASN A 110 4.45 16.99 0.54
N MET A 111 4.63 16.00 1.40
CA MET A 111 4.95 14.63 0.96
C MET A 111 3.90 14.03 0.02
N ILE A 112 2.63 14.47 0.09
CA ILE A 112 1.57 14.00 -0.80
C ILE A 112 1.87 14.42 -2.24
N GLU A 113 2.46 15.60 -2.44
CA GLU A 113 2.87 16.11 -3.75
C GLU A 113 3.86 15.16 -4.43
N ALA A 114 4.85 14.66 -3.67
CA ALA A 114 5.79 13.67 -4.16
C ALA A 114 5.07 12.39 -4.63
N PHE A 115 4.09 11.88 -3.87
CA PHE A 115 3.31 10.71 -4.31
C PHE A 115 2.52 10.99 -5.59
N VAL A 116 1.89 12.16 -5.71
CA VAL A 116 1.17 12.53 -6.94
C VAL A 116 2.13 12.56 -8.12
N TYR A 117 3.29 13.21 -8.00
CA TYR A 117 4.28 13.25 -9.09
C TYR A 117 4.87 11.87 -9.43
N VAL A 118 5.11 11.02 -8.44
CA VAL A 118 5.53 9.64 -8.69
C VAL A 118 4.48 8.91 -9.53
N TYR A 119 3.21 8.98 -9.13
CA TYR A 119 2.16 8.16 -9.73
C TYR A 119 1.57 8.74 -11.02
N ASN A 120 1.77 10.03 -11.30
CA ASN A 120 1.44 10.64 -12.60
C ASN A 120 2.60 10.56 -13.61
N GLY A 121 3.75 9.99 -13.22
CA GLY A 121 4.92 9.78 -14.08
C GLY A 121 5.88 10.97 -14.18
N ARG A 122 5.62 12.08 -13.48
CA ARG A 122 6.51 13.25 -13.42
C ARG A 122 7.69 13.00 -12.48
N SER A 123 8.58 12.12 -12.90
CA SER A 123 9.69 11.61 -12.07
C SER A 123 10.68 12.70 -11.65
N GLU A 124 10.96 13.68 -12.52
CA GLU A 124 11.87 14.79 -12.19
C GLU A 124 11.27 15.68 -11.10
N ASP A 125 9.99 16.05 -11.23
CA ASP A 125 9.28 16.84 -10.23
C ASP A 125 9.18 16.09 -8.89
N ALA A 126 8.88 14.78 -8.94
CA ALA A 126 8.89 13.94 -7.75
C ALA A 126 10.25 13.97 -7.04
N ARG A 127 11.34 13.84 -7.79
CA ARG A 127 12.70 13.84 -7.22
C ARG A 127 13.01 15.17 -6.55
N LEU A 128 12.68 16.29 -7.20
CA LEU A 128 12.87 17.63 -6.64
C LEU A 128 12.12 17.82 -5.32
N VAL A 129 10.84 17.42 -5.26
CA VAL A 129 10.04 17.51 -4.03
C VAL A 129 10.64 16.63 -2.93
N ILE A 130 10.99 15.38 -3.24
CA ILE A 130 11.54 14.47 -2.22
C ILE A 130 12.87 15.01 -1.70
N ASP A 131 13.77 15.51 -2.56
CA ASP A 131 15.06 16.08 -2.13
C ASP A 131 14.88 17.32 -1.26
N TYR A 132 13.94 18.20 -1.61
CA TYR A 132 13.58 19.36 -0.81
C TYR A 132 13.10 18.94 0.59
N LEU A 133 12.13 18.02 0.66
CA LEU A 133 11.58 17.55 1.93
C LEU A 133 12.62 16.80 2.77
N TRP A 134 13.51 16.05 2.12
CA TRP A 134 14.61 15.36 2.77
C TRP A 134 15.60 16.35 3.39
N GLY A 135 15.86 17.48 2.73
CA GLY A 135 16.69 18.55 3.27
C GLY A 135 16.13 19.17 4.56
N ILE A 136 14.80 19.19 4.70
CA ILE A 136 14.11 19.76 5.87
C ILE A 136 14.00 18.73 7.00
N ALA A 137 13.58 17.50 6.67
CA ALA A 137 13.25 16.48 7.66
C ALA A 137 13.77 15.09 7.24
N PRO A 138 15.10 14.86 7.28
CA PRO A 138 15.73 13.63 6.78
C PRO A 138 15.37 12.37 7.58
N GLN A 139 14.79 12.51 8.77
CA GLN A 139 14.34 11.41 9.63
C GLN A 139 12.81 11.23 9.61
N ASN A 140 12.08 11.98 8.78
CA ASN A 140 10.62 11.85 8.70
C ASN A 140 10.23 10.57 7.94
N TYR A 141 9.53 9.67 8.62
CA TYR A 141 9.08 8.38 8.08
C TYR A 141 8.38 8.48 6.72
N HIS A 142 7.52 9.48 6.53
CA HIS A 142 6.77 9.59 5.30
C HIS A 142 7.57 10.17 4.12
N VAL A 143 8.60 10.97 4.38
CA VAL A 143 9.58 11.36 3.35
C VAL A 143 10.30 10.11 2.83
N HIS A 144 10.66 9.19 3.72
CA HIS A 144 11.20 7.89 3.31
C HIS A 144 10.18 7.06 2.53
N LEU A 145 8.90 7.07 2.89
CA LEU A 145 7.86 6.39 2.10
C LEU A 145 7.70 6.98 0.68
N ALA A 146 7.79 8.31 0.53
CA ALA A 146 7.76 8.94 -0.79
C ALA A 146 8.97 8.50 -1.63
N ASN A 147 10.15 8.40 -1.01
CA ASN A 147 11.35 7.87 -1.67
C ASN A 147 11.22 6.39 -2.04
N VAL A 148 10.60 5.56 -1.18
CA VAL A 148 10.28 4.17 -1.51
C VAL A 148 9.34 4.09 -2.72
N ALA A 149 8.27 4.89 -2.75
CA ALA A 149 7.34 4.92 -3.88
C ALA A 149 8.04 5.35 -5.19
N TYR A 150 8.93 6.34 -5.12
CA TYR A 150 9.75 6.77 -6.25
C TYR A 150 10.55 5.61 -6.84
N TRP A 151 11.35 4.91 -6.02
CA TRP A 151 12.19 3.81 -6.51
C TRP A 151 11.38 2.61 -7.00
N ILE A 152 10.24 2.32 -6.37
CA ILE A 152 9.30 1.30 -6.87
C ILE A 152 8.83 1.65 -8.28
N HIS A 153 8.51 2.92 -8.52
CA HIS A 153 8.07 3.37 -9.84
C HIS A 153 9.20 3.29 -10.88
N GLN A 154 10.46 3.56 -10.49
CA GLN A 154 11.62 3.38 -11.37
C GLN A 154 11.98 1.92 -11.64
N LYS A 155 11.43 0.97 -10.85
CA LYS A 155 11.69 -0.47 -10.97
C LYS A 155 13.18 -0.83 -10.79
N ASP A 156 13.90 -0.07 -9.98
CA ASP A 156 15.27 -0.37 -9.59
C ASP A 156 15.28 -1.15 -8.28
N LEU A 157 15.48 -2.47 -8.34
CA LEU A 157 15.40 -3.34 -7.18
C LEU A 157 16.42 -2.99 -6.09
N GLU A 158 17.64 -2.59 -6.45
CA GLU A 158 18.69 -2.27 -5.49
C GLU A 158 18.33 -1.00 -4.72
N GLN A 159 17.87 0.02 -5.44
CA GLN A 159 17.44 1.27 -4.81
C GLN A 159 16.17 1.10 -3.98
N ILE A 160 15.25 0.22 -4.41
CA ILE A 160 14.06 -0.14 -3.62
C ILE A 160 14.46 -0.80 -2.30
N GLU A 161 15.37 -1.79 -2.33
CA GLU A 161 15.86 -2.47 -1.13
C GLU A 161 16.46 -1.45 -0.15
N GLY A 162 17.35 -0.58 -0.63
CA GLY A 162 17.97 0.48 0.19
C GLY A 162 16.98 1.50 0.74
N ALA A 163 16.01 1.93 -0.08
CA ALA A 163 14.98 2.89 0.35
C ALA A 163 14.06 2.29 1.43
N ILE A 164 13.68 1.01 1.30
CA ILE A 164 12.85 0.34 2.31
C ILE A 164 13.66 0.15 3.60
N GLU A 165 14.94 -0.21 3.53
CA GLU A 165 15.78 -0.33 4.72
C GLU A 165 15.88 1.01 5.48
N ALA A 166 16.04 2.12 4.76
CA ALA A 166 16.05 3.46 5.33
C ALA A 166 14.69 3.81 5.97
N ALA A 167 13.59 3.52 5.30
CA ALA A 167 12.24 3.73 5.83
C ALA A 167 12.00 2.94 7.13
N VAL A 168 12.44 1.68 7.19
CA VAL A 168 12.32 0.84 8.40
C VAL A 168 13.07 1.44 9.60
N LYS A 169 14.19 2.12 9.39
CA LYS A 169 14.95 2.79 10.48
C LYS A 169 14.17 3.96 11.08
N THR A 170 13.32 4.62 10.30
CA THR A 170 12.48 5.74 10.73
C THR A 170 11.09 5.33 11.22
N ALA A 171 10.66 4.10 10.93
CA ALA A 171 9.38 3.57 11.37
C ALA A 171 9.35 3.39 12.90
N VAL A 172 8.43 4.06 13.57
CA VAL A 172 8.33 4.04 15.04
C VAL A 172 7.60 2.80 15.52
N GLU A 173 6.57 2.38 14.79
CA GLU A 173 5.65 1.34 15.21
C GLU A 173 5.92 0.01 14.49
N LEU A 174 5.74 -1.11 15.19
CA LEU A 174 5.89 -2.45 14.60
C LEU A 174 4.98 -2.65 13.37
N PRO A 175 3.69 -2.24 13.37
CA PRO A 175 2.85 -2.28 12.17
C PRO A 175 3.44 -1.59 10.94
N GLN A 176 4.12 -0.45 11.09
CA GLN A 176 4.77 0.25 9.96
C GLN A 176 5.89 -0.60 9.36
N ARG A 177 6.75 -1.16 10.21
CA ARG A 177 7.85 -2.05 9.80
C ARG A 177 7.33 -3.29 9.08
N MET A 178 6.25 -3.88 9.58
CA MET A 178 5.59 -5.03 8.96
C MET A 178 4.97 -4.68 7.61
N ARG A 179 4.33 -3.51 7.46
CA ARG A 179 3.86 -3.05 6.15
C ARG A 179 4.99 -2.92 5.14
N LEU A 180 6.12 -2.32 5.52
CA LEU A 180 7.31 -2.19 4.67
C LEU A 180 7.91 -3.55 4.28
N ALA A 181 8.06 -4.47 5.24
CA ALA A 181 8.54 -5.82 4.97
C ALA A 181 7.60 -6.59 4.02
N ASN A 182 6.28 -6.46 4.20
CA ASN A 182 5.27 -7.07 3.34
C ASN A 182 5.31 -6.47 1.92
N GLN A 183 5.50 -5.15 1.80
CA GLN A 183 5.68 -4.47 0.52
C GLN A 183 6.95 -4.95 -0.20
N LEU A 184 8.05 -5.12 0.53
CA LEU A 184 9.28 -5.69 -0.02
C LEU A 184 9.07 -7.13 -0.52
N GLY A 185 8.32 -7.96 0.22
CA GLY A 185 7.94 -9.29 -0.23
C GLY A 185 7.13 -9.29 -1.54
N ASP A 186 6.19 -8.36 -1.70
CA ASP A 186 5.43 -8.17 -2.94
C ASP A 186 6.33 -7.77 -4.11
N ILE A 187 7.32 -6.92 -3.85
CA ILE A 187 8.30 -6.48 -4.85
C ILE A 187 9.19 -7.65 -5.24
N TYR A 188 9.71 -8.42 -4.29
CA TYR A 188 10.47 -9.63 -4.59
C TYR A 188 9.69 -10.63 -5.44
N MET A 189 8.40 -10.79 -5.18
CA MET A 189 7.52 -11.55 -6.06
C MET A 189 7.52 -10.99 -7.49
N GLN A 190 7.34 -9.68 -7.67
CA GLN A 190 7.31 -9.06 -9.00
C GLN A 190 8.63 -9.27 -9.76
N PHE A 191 9.78 -9.17 -9.07
CA PHE A 191 11.11 -9.40 -9.64
C PHE A 191 11.53 -10.89 -9.70
N GLY A 192 10.65 -11.82 -9.31
CA GLY A 192 10.92 -13.26 -9.34
C GLY A 192 11.95 -13.74 -8.30
N LYS A 193 12.28 -12.93 -7.29
CA LYS A 193 13.15 -13.29 -6.17
C LYS A 193 12.35 -14.08 -5.11
N LEU A 194 11.89 -15.27 -5.50
CA LEU A 194 10.92 -16.04 -4.72
C LEU A 194 11.42 -16.38 -3.31
N ASP A 195 12.70 -16.72 -3.14
CA ASP A 195 13.28 -17.04 -1.82
C ASP A 195 13.24 -15.84 -0.87
N LYS A 196 13.62 -14.66 -1.37
CA LYS A 196 13.56 -13.41 -0.60
C LYS A 196 12.11 -13.03 -0.27
N ALA A 197 11.18 -13.22 -1.21
CA ALA A 197 9.76 -12.99 -0.95
C ALA A 197 9.22 -13.91 0.15
N LEU A 198 9.59 -15.20 0.11
CA LEU A 198 9.19 -16.17 1.10
C LEU A 198 9.70 -15.79 2.49
N ALA A 199 10.96 -15.38 2.61
CA ALA A 199 11.55 -14.92 3.86
C ALA A 199 10.78 -13.72 4.44
N ALA A 200 10.52 -12.70 3.61
CA ALA A 200 9.79 -11.50 4.03
C ALA A 200 8.36 -11.79 4.49
N PHE A 201 7.63 -12.68 3.81
CA PHE A 201 6.28 -13.06 4.25
C PHE A 201 6.27 -13.97 5.48
N LYS A 202 7.26 -14.87 5.61
CA LYS A 202 7.40 -15.71 6.81
C LYS A 202 7.72 -14.91 8.06
N GLU A 203 8.52 -13.85 7.93
CA GLU A 203 8.73 -12.91 9.04
C GLU A 203 7.41 -12.25 9.44
N ASN A 204 6.66 -11.69 8.49
CA ASN A 204 5.37 -11.06 8.78
C ASN A 204 4.36 -12.02 9.41
N VAL A 205 4.28 -13.27 8.95
CA VAL A 205 3.32 -14.25 9.49
C VAL A 205 3.67 -14.68 10.91
N HIS A 206 4.93 -14.54 11.34
CA HIS A 206 5.32 -14.75 12.73
C HIS A 206 4.66 -13.73 13.67
N PHE A 207 4.54 -12.47 13.22
CA PHE A 207 3.91 -11.39 13.98
C PHE A 207 2.39 -11.38 13.90
N ASP A 208 1.81 -11.74 12.74
CA ASP A 208 0.37 -11.85 12.56
C ASP A 208 -0.03 -13.22 11.94
N PRO A 209 -0.01 -14.29 12.75
CA PRO A 209 -0.32 -15.64 12.27
C PRO A 209 -1.79 -15.84 11.91
N LYS A 210 -2.67 -14.87 12.23
CA LYS A 210 -4.10 -14.91 11.92
C LYS A 210 -4.45 -14.17 10.64
N ASN A 211 -3.47 -13.56 9.97
CA ASN A 211 -3.71 -12.87 8.71
C ASN A 211 -3.87 -13.86 7.54
N PRO A 212 -5.06 -14.03 6.96
CA PRO A 212 -5.23 -14.94 5.82
C PRO A 212 -4.43 -14.48 4.60
N MET A 213 -4.19 -13.18 4.44
CA MET A 213 -3.45 -12.65 3.29
C MET A 213 -1.98 -13.07 3.33
N LEU A 214 -1.33 -13.06 4.49
CA LEU A 214 0.08 -13.46 4.61
C LEU A 214 0.28 -14.94 4.25
N TRP A 215 -0.59 -15.82 4.75
CA TRP A 215 -0.58 -17.24 4.36
C TRP A 215 -0.87 -17.45 2.88
N HIS A 216 -1.77 -16.66 2.29
CA HIS A 216 -2.03 -16.70 0.85
C HIS A 216 -0.80 -16.26 0.05
N LYS A 217 -0.09 -15.21 0.47
CA LYS A 217 1.14 -14.75 -0.17
C LYS A 217 2.24 -15.81 -0.10
N ILE A 218 2.43 -16.46 1.05
CA ILE A 218 3.35 -17.60 1.21
C ILE A 218 2.97 -18.74 0.25
N SER A 219 1.69 -19.09 0.19
CA SER A 219 1.20 -20.11 -0.76
C SER A 219 1.46 -19.73 -2.22
N ALA A 220 1.21 -18.47 -2.59
CA ALA A 220 1.46 -17.96 -3.93
C ALA A 220 2.95 -17.98 -4.30
N VAL A 221 3.85 -17.77 -3.34
CA VAL A 221 5.30 -17.93 -3.56
C VAL A 221 5.63 -19.39 -3.86
N TYR A 222 5.20 -20.33 -3.02
CA TYR A 222 5.44 -21.77 -3.23
C TYR A 222 4.84 -22.28 -4.54
N TRP A 223 3.64 -21.81 -4.89
CA TRP A 223 3.01 -22.08 -6.18
C TRP A 223 3.90 -21.68 -7.36
N ARG A 224 4.56 -20.52 -7.28
CA ARG A 224 5.49 -20.03 -8.31
C ARG A 224 6.84 -20.74 -8.29
N MET A 225 7.24 -21.30 -7.15
CA MET A 225 8.41 -22.17 -7.02
C MET A 225 8.15 -23.59 -7.54
N ASP A 226 6.91 -23.90 -7.94
CA ASP A 226 6.44 -25.23 -8.31
C ASP A 226 6.38 -26.25 -7.16
N ASP A 227 6.40 -25.76 -5.91
CA ASP A 227 6.22 -26.60 -4.73
C ASP A 227 4.73 -26.67 -4.37
N LEU A 228 4.01 -27.57 -5.04
CA LEU A 228 2.55 -27.70 -4.87
C LEU A 228 2.15 -28.20 -3.48
N GLU A 229 3.03 -28.92 -2.78
CA GLU A 229 2.75 -29.44 -1.45
C GLU A 229 2.78 -28.33 -0.40
N GLU A 230 3.82 -27.50 -0.40
CA GLU A 230 3.91 -26.35 0.49
C GLU A 230 2.89 -25.26 0.11
N ALA A 231 2.63 -25.07 -1.20
CA ALA A 231 1.59 -24.17 -1.67
C ALA A 231 0.22 -24.57 -1.11
N GLU A 232 -0.12 -25.86 -1.16
CA GLU A 232 -1.37 -26.39 -0.61
C GLU A 232 -1.44 -26.18 0.91
N ARG A 233 -0.40 -26.54 1.65
CA ARG A 233 -0.35 -26.41 3.11
C ARG A 233 -0.52 -24.96 3.56
N ALA A 234 0.20 -24.02 2.95
CA ALA A 234 0.07 -22.61 3.26
C ALA A 234 -1.32 -22.05 2.88
N ASN A 235 -1.90 -22.51 1.76
CA ASN A 235 -3.22 -22.04 1.34
C ASN A 235 -4.35 -22.57 2.25
N GLN A 236 -4.24 -23.82 2.70
CA GLN A 236 -5.15 -24.39 3.70
C GLN A 236 -5.10 -23.58 4.98
N GLN A 237 -3.90 -23.15 5.39
CA GLN A 237 -3.75 -22.28 6.55
C GLN A 237 -4.40 -20.91 6.34
N SER A 238 -4.26 -20.29 5.17
CA SER A 238 -4.97 -19.07 4.80
C SER A 238 -6.49 -19.22 4.96
N LEU A 239 -7.05 -20.29 4.39
CA LEU A 239 -8.49 -20.60 4.46
C LEU A 239 -8.98 -20.92 5.87
N ARG A 240 -8.11 -21.48 6.73
CA ARG A 240 -8.42 -21.77 8.14
C ARG A 240 -8.55 -20.50 8.96
N VAL A 241 -7.66 -19.52 8.76
CA VAL A 241 -7.64 -18.28 9.57
C VAL A 241 -8.54 -17.17 9.00
N GLY A 242 -9.00 -17.28 7.76
CA GLY A 242 -9.98 -16.36 7.21
C GLY A 242 -10.55 -16.76 5.85
N ASN A 243 -11.70 -16.18 5.53
CA ASN A 243 -12.36 -16.41 4.25
C ASN A 243 -11.83 -15.43 3.19
N LEU A 244 -10.80 -15.86 2.45
CA LEU A 244 -10.18 -15.05 1.40
C LEU A 244 -10.50 -15.59 0.00
N PRO A 245 -11.21 -14.84 -0.87
CA PRO A 245 -11.54 -15.29 -2.23
C PRO A 245 -10.31 -15.65 -3.07
N ALA A 246 -9.20 -14.93 -2.89
CA ALA A 246 -7.94 -15.23 -3.58
C ALA A 246 -7.37 -16.60 -3.18
N ALA A 247 -7.48 -16.98 -1.90
CA ALA A 247 -7.06 -18.29 -1.41
C ALA A 247 -7.98 -19.41 -1.93
N GLN A 248 -9.29 -19.18 -2.01
CA GLN A 248 -10.23 -20.16 -2.60
C GLN A 248 -9.90 -20.42 -4.07
N LYS A 249 -9.62 -19.36 -4.83
CA LYS A 249 -9.21 -19.47 -6.24
C LYS A 249 -7.91 -20.27 -6.37
N LEU A 250 -6.91 -19.97 -5.55
CA LEU A 250 -5.63 -20.68 -5.57
C LEU A 250 -5.79 -22.16 -5.17
N ALA A 251 -6.68 -22.48 -4.23
CA ALA A 251 -6.97 -23.88 -3.84
C ALA A 251 -7.49 -24.69 -5.03
N ALA A 252 -8.40 -24.11 -5.82
CA ALA A 252 -8.93 -24.77 -7.01
C ALA A 252 -7.83 -25.02 -8.06
N GLN A 253 -6.96 -24.03 -8.27
CA GLN A 253 -5.82 -24.14 -9.20
C GLN A 253 -4.83 -25.22 -8.76
N ILE A 254 -4.51 -25.30 -7.47
CA ILE A 254 -3.66 -26.35 -6.89
C ILE A 254 -4.22 -27.74 -7.14
N LYS A 255 -5.51 -27.93 -6.84
CA LYS A 255 -6.18 -29.21 -7.04
C LYS A 255 -6.17 -29.65 -8.50
N GLU A 256 -6.42 -28.72 -9.42
CA GLU A 256 -6.43 -29.00 -10.85
C GLU A 256 -5.04 -29.43 -11.34
N ARG A 257 -3.99 -28.71 -10.94
CA ARG A 257 -2.60 -28.99 -11.36
C ARG A 257 -2.11 -30.36 -10.86
N LYS A 258 -2.37 -30.70 -9.59
CA LYS A 258 -2.04 -32.03 -9.02
C LYS A 258 -2.78 -33.18 -9.74
N LYS A 259 -4.02 -32.94 -10.20
CA LYS A 259 -4.76 -33.93 -11.00
C LYS A 259 -4.12 -34.13 -12.38
N GLN A 260 -3.64 -33.06 -13.01
CA GLN A 260 -2.95 -33.13 -14.30
C GLN A 260 -1.61 -33.89 -14.18
N GLU A 261 -0.86 -33.68 -13.09
CA GLU A 261 0.39 -34.40 -12.81
C GLU A 261 0.15 -35.89 -12.59
N SER A 262 -0.80 -36.25 -11.72
CA SER A 262 -1.14 -37.66 -11.47
C SER A 262 -1.68 -38.38 -12.72
N GLY A 263 -2.46 -37.69 -13.56
CA GLY A 263 -2.93 -38.21 -14.85
C GLY A 263 -1.80 -38.43 -15.87
N ARG A 264 -0.77 -37.58 -15.89
CA ARG A 264 0.42 -37.77 -16.75
C ARG A 264 1.21 -39.01 -16.36
N PHE A 265 1.44 -39.23 -15.06
CA PHE A 265 2.16 -40.42 -14.60
C PHE A 265 1.34 -41.70 -14.79
N GLY A 266 0.01 -41.68 -14.60
CA GLY A 266 -0.85 -42.83 -14.82
C GLY A 266 -0.89 -43.34 -16.27
N GLY A 267 -0.73 -42.44 -17.26
CA GLY A 267 -0.72 -42.80 -18.68
C GLY A 267 0.62 -43.36 -19.21
N LEU A 268 1.73 -43.15 -18.47
CA LEU A 268 3.06 -43.65 -18.84
C LEU A 268 3.28 -45.11 -18.46
N PHE A 269 2.50 -45.65 -17.51
CA PHE A 269 2.61 -47.04 -17.04
C PHE A 269 1.48 -47.95 -17.54
N SER A 270 0.62 -47.46 -18.45
CA SER A 270 -0.56 -48.18 -18.96
C SER A 270 -0.40 -48.72 -20.38
N ARG A 271 0.79 -49.22 -20.77
CA ARG A 271 1.02 -49.91 -22.05
C ARG A 271 1.74 -51.23 -21.87
#